data_AF-A0A1F6CJ97-F1
#
_entry.id   AF-A0A1F6CJ97-F1
#
_cell.length_a   1.000
_cell.length_b   1.000
_cell.length_c   1.000
_cell.angle_alpha   90.00
_cell.angle_beta   90.00
_cell.angle_gamma   90.00
#
_symmetry.space_group_name_H-M   'P 1'
#
loop_
_entity.id
_entity.type
_entity.pdbx_description
1 polymer ?
#
loop_
_entity_poly.entity_id
_entity_poly.type
_entity_poly.pdbx_seq_one_letter_code
_entity_poly.pdbx_strand_id
1 'polypeptide(L)'
;MAIATTSRHFPTHLKLLKYEIEEHARYYGLDFFDVIFEVMDYDEMNEIAAYGGFPSRYPHWRFGMEYEELSKGYSYGLQKIYEMVINNDPCYAYLLRSNNIVDQKIVMAHVYAHCDFFKNNIWFSKTNRKMVDELANHGTRVQNYIERYGEDVVEGFLDTCLSIEDLIDPHSAFIQRRRPVEQSALKGEEEAQTVQKMRSKEYMDGYINPREFIEAERKKIEEEKAKAKQFPEEPERDVMLFLIENTPLENWQRDMLSMVREEAYYFAPQGQTKVLNEGWACVTGDTLVSTDCGSVRMKHIVENQIPAMVSDGKNFRPVYDWAKFEGRETVKIRTQRDYEIEGSVTHQLMLPGGIWKRMDDLAVGDCVVTGDGAKDWSKDEVVFIERGRADVYDVSVEGTHRYAAHGFINHNSYWHSKIMTTKMLDPSEVIDYADHHSGTLGVRPGRINPYKLGIELFRDIEERWDKGKFGPEYDACDDLDEKRRWDRQLGLGRQKIFEVRSIYNDVGFIDTFLTEEFCRDHHMFTYRYNEQNNRYEIEGREFEKIKQKLLFSLTNHGRPFIYVVEGNHRNRGELYLRHKHEGVDLRMDYAKDTLANLYRLWGRPVHLETISNDRGVVLSFDGTEHTAKARGGA
;
A
#
# COMPACT_ATOMS: atom_id res chain seq x y z
N MET A 1 -4.87 28.90 -6.28
CA MET A 1 -5.59 29.64 -7.34
C MET A 1 -6.84 28.88 -7.72
N ALA A 2 -7.83 29.48 -8.38
CA ALA A 2 -8.95 28.71 -8.93
C ALA A 2 -8.55 28.09 -10.28
N ILE A 3 -8.41 26.76 -10.34
CA ILE A 3 -8.11 26.06 -11.60
C ILE A 3 -9.32 26.19 -12.52
N ALA A 4 -9.17 26.99 -13.59
CA ALA A 4 -10.22 27.17 -14.57
C ALA A 4 -10.40 25.89 -15.39
N THR A 5 -11.50 25.18 -15.16
CA THR A 5 -11.97 23.99 -15.90
C THR A 5 -12.40 24.32 -17.33
N THR A 6 -11.43 24.85 -18.08
CA THR A 6 -11.43 24.86 -19.54
C THR A 6 -11.53 23.43 -20.04
N SER A 7 -12.48 23.15 -20.94
CA SER A 7 -12.65 21.81 -21.51
C SER A 7 -11.46 21.47 -22.42
N ARG A 8 -10.43 20.87 -21.81
CA ARG A 8 -9.19 20.50 -22.49
C ARG A 8 -9.46 19.35 -23.45
N HIS A 9 -9.10 19.56 -24.72
CA HIS A 9 -9.36 18.57 -25.74
C HIS A 9 -8.44 17.35 -25.58
N PHE A 10 -8.90 16.34 -24.84
CA PHE A 10 -8.20 15.08 -24.67
C PHE A 10 -7.83 14.50 -26.07
N PRO A 11 -6.54 14.29 -26.41
CA PRO A 11 -6.11 14.06 -27.79
C PRO A 11 -6.76 12.83 -28.45
N THR A 12 -7.13 12.94 -29.73
CA THR A 12 -7.83 11.86 -30.45
C THR A 12 -7.03 10.56 -30.53
N HIS A 13 -5.70 10.61 -30.59
CA HIS A 13 -4.88 9.39 -30.56
C HIS A 13 -4.93 8.72 -29.17
N LEU A 14 -4.87 9.50 -28.07
CA LEU A 14 -5.03 8.97 -26.72
C LEU A 14 -6.46 8.43 -26.46
N LYS A 15 -7.50 8.96 -27.14
CA LYS A 15 -8.85 8.38 -27.10
C LYS A 15 -8.91 6.96 -27.65
N LEU A 16 -8.20 6.69 -28.75
CA LEU A 16 -8.15 5.35 -29.35
C LEU A 16 -7.43 4.38 -28.42
N LEU A 17 -6.22 4.75 -27.95
CA LEU A 17 -5.47 3.95 -26.98
C LEU A 17 -6.26 3.68 -25.71
N LYS A 18 -7.01 4.67 -25.19
CA LYS A 18 -7.90 4.49 -24.04
C LYS A 18 -8.89 3.36 -24.30
N TYR A 19 -9.67 3.44 -25.38
CA TYR A 19 -10.75 2.46 -25.63
C TYR A 19 -10.22 1.05 -25.88
N GLU A 20 -9.08 0.93 -26.56
CA GLU A 20 -8.40 -0.36 -26.83
C GLU A 20 -7.90 -1.02 -25.53
N ILE A 21 -7.22 -0.24 -24.66
CA ILE A 21 -6.81 -0.68 -23.33
C ILE A 21 -8.03 -1.02 -22.45
N GLU A 22 -9.11 -0.26 -22.55
CA GLU A 22 -10.35 -0.50 -21.80
C GLU A 22 -11.02 -1.83 -22.20
N GLU A 23 -11.09 -2.12 -23.51
CA GLU A 23 -11.61 -3.39 -24.01
C GLU A 23 -10.75 -4.57 -23.53
N HIS A 24 -9.43 -4.42 -23.55
CA HIS A 24 -8.51 -5.45 -23.05
C HIS A 24 -8.63 -5.65 -21.52
N ALA A 25 -8.75 -4.57 -20.74
CA ALA A 25 -8.98 -4.65 -19.30
C ALA A 25 -10.30 -5.39 -18.97
N ARG A 26 -11.39 -5.09 -19.68
CA ARG A 26 -12.68 -5.79 -19.53
C ARG A 26 -12.61 -7.25 -20.01
N TYR A 27 -11.87 -7.55 -21.08
CA TYR A 27 -11.59 -8.93 -21.51
C TYR A 27 -10.82 -9.74 -20.45
N TYR A 28 -9.92 -9.09 -19.70
CA TYR A 28 -9.24 -9.67 -18.55
C TYR A 28 -10.12 -9.77 -17.29
N GLY A 29 -11.39 -9.36 -17.35
CA GLY A 29 -12.35 -9.50 -16.26
C GLY A 29 -12.19 -8.45 -15.16
N LEU A 30 -11.45 -7.37 -15.43
CA LEU A 30 -11.38 -6.22 -14.54
C LEU A 30 -12.71 -5.45 -14.61
N ASP A 31 -13.26 -5.10 -13.45
CA ASP A 31 -14.48 -4.30 -13.32
C ASP A 31 -14.17 -3.00 -12.56
N PHE A 32 -14.24 -1.89 -13.27
CA PHE A 32 -13.82 -0.56 -12.82
C PHE A 32 -14.95 0.47 -12.96
N PHE A 33 -14.78 1.67 -12.40
CA PHE A 33 -15.64 2.83 -12.68
C PHE A 33 -15.27 3.46 -14.03
N ASP A 34 -16.14 4.29 -14.59
CA ASP A 34 -15.82 5.03 -15.82
C ASP A 34 -14.61 5.95 -15.59
N VAL A 35 -13.51 5.69 -16.29
CA VAL A 35 -12.25 6.44 -16.12
C VAL A 35 -12.21 7.67 -17.04
N ILE A 36 -12.04 8.84 -16.44
CA ILE A 36 -11.80 10.12 -17.11
C ILE A 36 -10.31 10.42 -17.04
N PHE A 37 -9.63 10.33 -18.18
CA PHE A 37 -8.24 10.75 -18.32
C PHE A 37 -8.17 12.22 -18.74
N GLU A 38 -7.35 13.01 -18.04
CA GLU A 38 -7.02 14.39 -18.41
C GLU A 38 -5.52 14.52 -18.69
N VAL A 39 -5.13 15.35 -19.67
CA VAL A 39 -3.71 15.57 -20.03
C VAL A 39 -3.23 16.90 -19.47
N MET A 40 -2.25 16.82 -18.57
CA MET A 40 -1.70 17.93 -17.81
C MET A 40 -0.24 18.15 -18.18
N ASP A 41 0.25 19.39 -18.06
CA ASP A 41 1.68 19.64 -18.12
C ASP A 41 2.38 19.38 -16.77
N TYR A 42 3.63 19.80 -16.67
CA TYR A 42 4.52 19.48 -15.55
C TYR A 42 4.14 20.22 -14.27
N ASP A 43 3.86 21.52 -14.37
CA ASP A 43 3.54 22.35 -13.20
C ASP A 43 2.15 21.95 -12.66
N GLU A 44 1.18 21.74 -13.56
CA GLU A 44 -0.17 21.27 -13.25
C GLU A 44 -0.19 19.91 -12.52
N MET A 45 0.65 18.96 -12.95
CA MET A 45 0.78 17.66 -12.28
C MET A 45 1.30 17.81 -10.85
N ASN A 46 2.25 18.72 -10.61
CA ASN A 46 2.75 19.00 -9.26
C ASN A 46 1.73 19.75 -8.40
N GLU A 47 1.00 20.72 -8.95
CA GLU A 47 -0.07 21.44 -8.23
C GLU A 47 -1.14 20.46 -7.72
N ILE A 48 -1.62 19.58 -8.59
CA ILE A 48 -2.66 18.60 -8.24
C ILE A 48 -2.12 17.49 -7.33
N ALA A 49 -0.86 17.06 -7.51
CA ALA A 49 -0.22 16.15 -6.57
C ALA A 49 -0.04 16.74 -5.17
N ALA A 50 0.29 18.03 -5.05
CA ALA A 50 0.36 18.75 -3.78
C ALA A 50 -1.02 18.93 -3.12
N TYR A 51 -2.12 18.95 -3.89
CA TYR A 51 -3.47 18.81 -3.37
C TYR A 51 -3.89 17.35 -3.10
N GLY A 52 -2.97 16.38 -3.13
CA GLY A 52 -3.24 14.96 -2.91
C GLY A 52 -4.09 14.31 -4.00
N GLY A 53 -3.92 14.78 -5.25
CA GLY A 53 -4.63 14.33 -6.44
C GLY A 53 -5.87 15.15 -6.81
N PHE A 54 -6.26 16.18 -6.05
CA PHE A 54 -7.53 16.87 -6.25
C PHE A 54 -7.40 18.25 -6.95
N PRO A 55 -8.34 18.64 -7.82
CA PRO A 55 -8.30 19.92 -8.56
C PRO A 55 -8.70 21.15 -7.72
N SER A 56 -9.18 20.95 -6.49
CA SER A 56 -9.55 22.03 -5.56
C SER A 56 -9.51 21.54 -4.11
N ARG A 57 -8.97 22.38 -3.21
CA ARG A 57 -9.04 22.26 -1.75
C ARG A 57 -9.18 23.66 -1.13
N TYR A 58 -9.33 23.72 0.19
CA TYR A 58 -9.13 24.95 0.96
C TYR A 58 -7.71 25.52 0.77
N PRO A 59 -7.51 26.85 0.93
CA PRO A 59 -6.18 27.43 0.98
C PRO A 59 -5.45 26.93 2.24
N HIS A 60 -4.18 26.56 2.10
CA HIS A 60 -3.29 26.28 3.22
C HIS A 60 -1.83 26.32 2.79
N TRP A 61 -0.95 26.91 3.61
CA TRP A 61 0.49 26.99 3.34
C TRP A 61 1.16 25.61 3.10
N ARG A 62 0.68 24.54 3.75
CA ARG A 62 1.16 23.15 3.58
C ARG A 62 1.25 22.73 2.11
N PHE A 63 0.20 22.95 1.32
CA PHE A 63 0.17 22.55 -0.09
C PHE A 63 1.18 23.32 -0.93
N GLY A 64 1.50 24.57 -0.55
CA GLY A 64 2.58 25.34 -1.16
C GLY A 64 3.97 24.75 -0.87
N MET A 65 4.20 24.21 0.34
CA MET A 65 5.43 23.48 0.66
C MET A 65 5.53 22.15 -0.09
N GLU A 66 4.45 21.36 -0.13
CA GLU A 66 4.41 20.07 -0.81
C GLU A 66 4.65 20.25 -2.33
N TYR A 67 4.09 21.30 -2.95
CA TYR A 67 4.42 21.70 -4.33
C TYR A 67 5.90 22.06 -4.51
N GLU A 68 6.45 22.88 -3.60
CA GLU A 68 7.85 23.30 -3.62
C GLU A 68 8.83 22.14 -3.36
N GLU A 69 8.42 21.06 -2.69
CA GLU A 69 9.21 19.84 -2.54
C GLU A 69 9.13 18.97 -3.80
N LEU A 70 7.92 18.69 -4.31
CA LEU A 70 7.68 17.89 -5.51
C LEU A 70 8.37 18.49 -6.75
N SER A 71 8.18 19.79 -6.99
CA SER A 71 8.76 20.49 -8.15
C SER A 71 10.29 20.52 -8.10
N LYS A 72 10.90 20.63 -6.91
CA LYS A 72 12.36 20.48 -6.76
C LYS A 72 12.81 19.03 -6.95
N GLY A 73 12.08 18.08 -6.38
CA GLY A 73 12.33 16.64 -6.54
C GLY A 73 12.40 16.22 -8.00
N TYR A 74 11.46 16.70 -8.82
CA TYR A 74 11.46 16.48 -10.27
C TYR A 74 12.55 17.28 -10.99
N SER A 75 12.74 18.57 -10.66
CA SER A 75 13.75 19.42 -11.30
C SER A 75 15.19 18.89 -11.13
N TYR A 76 15.47 18.18 -10.03
CA TYR A 76 16.74 17.50 -9.79
C TYR A 76 16.76 16.03 -10.26
N GLY A 77 15.70 15.54 -10.91
CA GLY A 77 15.60 14.16 -11.43
C GLY A 77 15.51 13.08 -10.34
N LEU A 78 15.12 13.45 -9.12
CA LEU A 78 15.06 12.55 -7.96
C LEU A 78 13.75 11.76 -7.89
N GLN A 79 12.65 12.34 -8.38
CA GLN A 79 11.31 11.77 -8.40
C GLN A 79 10.55 12.21 -9.65
N LYS A 80 9.75 11.32 -10.25
CA LYS A 80 8.82 11.67 -11.32
C LYS A 80 7.45 11.05 -11.01
N ILE A 81 6.41 11.88 -11.07
CA ILE A 81 5.03 11.43 -11.06
C ILE A 81 4.69 11.01 -12.50
N TYR A 82 4.51 9.71 -12.71
CA TYR A 82 4.10 9.16 -14.00
C TYR A 82 2.58 9.18 -14.15
N GLU A 83 1.88 8.92 -13.04
CA GLU A 83 0.43 8.82 -12.95
C GLU A 83 -0.09 9.37 -11.62
N MET A 84 -1.35 9.78 -11.61
CA MET A 84 -2.11 10.16 -10.43
C MET A 84 -3.57 9.77 -10.67
N VAL A 85 -4.20 9.08 -9.71
CA VAL A 85 -5.57 8.53 -9.85
C VAL A 85 -6.40 8.81 -8.60
N ILE A 86 -7.64 9.29 -8.81
CA ILE A 86 -8.62 9.56 -7.75
C ILE A 86 -9.66 8.44 -7.73
N ASN A 87 -9.80 7.77 -6.58
CA ASN A 87 -10.93 6.88 -6.29
C ASN A 87 -12.23 7.70 -6.17
N ASN A 88 -12.94 7.83 -7.29
CA ASN A 88 -14.19 8.58 -7.40
C ASN A 88 -15.09 7.88 -8.44
N ASP A 89 -16.38 8.23 -8.50
CA ASP A 89 -17.34 7.70 -9.47
C ASP A 89 -17.99 8.88 -10.23
N PRO A 90 -17.50 9.26 -11.43
CA PRO A 90 -16.45 8.62 -12.23
C PRO A 90 -15.04 8.78 -11.67
N CYS A 91 -14.13 7.88 -12.06
CA CYS A 91 -12.73 7.84 -11.61
C CYS A 91 -11.89 8.82 -12.43
N TYR A 92 -11.14 9.71 -11.78
CA TYR A 92 -10.28 10.67 -12.48
C TYR A 92 -8.83 10.18 -12.50
N ALA A 93 -8.14 10.39 -13.62
CA ALA A 93 -6.74 10.03 -13.78
C ALA A 93 -5.99 11.06 -14.63
N TYR A 94 -4.75 11.35 -14.25
CA TYR A 94 -3.96 12.41 -14.85
C TYR A 94 -2.76 11.86 -15.61
N LEU A 95 -2.64 12.29 -16.87
CA LEU A 95 -1.58 11.91 -17.79
C LEU A 95 -0.64 13.08 -18.03
N LEU A 96 0.65 12.89 -17.73
CA LEU A 96 1.67 13.90 -18.00
C LEU A 96 1.89 14.05 -19.52
N ARG A 97 1.79 15.26 -20.06
CA ARG A 97 1.87 15.55 -21.51
C ARG A 97 3.23 15.23 -22.14
N SER A 98 4.30 15.19 -21.34
CA SER A 98 5.67 14.89 -21.78
C SER A 98 6.02 13.40 -21.72
N ASN A 99 5.13 12.53 -21.23
CA ASN A 99 5.27 11.08 -21.32
C ASN A 99 5.22 10.62 -22.79
N ASN A 100 6.08 9.66 -23.17
CA ASN A 100 6.07 9.07 -24.51
C ASN A 100 4.84 8.15 -24.71
N ILE A 101 4.53 7.73 -25.94
CA ILE A 101 3.31 6.93 -26.20
C ILE A 101 3.28 5.61 -25.41
N VAL A 102 4.43 4.97 -25.19
CA VAL A 102 4.55 3.74 -24.39
C VAL A 102 4.29 4.02 -22.91
N ASP A 103 4.84 5.11 -22.36
CA ASP A 103 4.50 5.61 -21.02
C ASP A 103 2.99 5.84 -20.89
N GLN A 104 2.33 6.47 -21.88
CA GLN A 104 0.88 6.68 -21.86
C GLN A 104 0.12 5.35 -21.86
N LYS A 105 0.53 4.37 -22.68
CA LYS A 105 -0.05 3.02 -22.70
C LYS A 105 0.12 2.30 -21.35
N ILE A 106 1.31 2.38 -20.72
CA ILE A 106 1.57 1.82 -19.38
C ILE A 106 0.62 2.43 -18.34
N VAL A 107 0.60 3.77 -18.24
CA VAL A 107 -0.20 4.48 -17.23
C VAL A 107 -1.69 4.23 -17.42
N MET A 108 -2.21 4.26 -18.65
CA MET A 108 -3.61 3.92 -18.90
C MET A 108 -3.95 2.52 -18.37
N ALA A 109 -3.12 1.52 -18.70
CA ALA A 109 -3.35 0.14 -18.27
C ALA A 109 -3.17 -0.07 -16.76
N HIS A 110 -2.30 0.70 -16.08
CA HIS A 110 -2.14 0.65 -14.62
C HIS A 110 -3.33 1.32 -13.91
N VAL A 111 -3.77 2.49 -14.38
CA VAL A 111 -4.96 3.20 -13.87
C VAL A 111 -6.22 2.33 -13.93
N TYR A 112 -6.43 1.55 -14.99
CA TYR A 112 -7.56 0.60 -15.05
C TYR A 112 -7.46 -0.51 -13.99
N ALA A 113 -6.24 -0.98 -13.68
CA ALA A 113 -6.01 -1.96 -12.62
C ALA A 113 -6.22 -1.37 -11.22
N HIS A 114 -5.79 -0.13 -10.97
CA HIS A 114 -6.11 0.62 -9.74
C HIS A 114 -7.62 0.88 -9.59
N CYS A 115 -8.31 1.28 -10.66
CA CYS A 115 -9.75 1.54 -10.62
C CYS A 115 -10.56 0.26 -10.35
N ASP A 116 -10.13 -0.88 -10.90
CA ASP A 116 -10.63 -2.21 -10.54
C ASP A 116 -10.38 -2.54 -9.06
N PHE A 117 -9.18 -2.23 -8.56
CA PHE A 117 -8.84 -2.43 -7.16
C PHE A 117 -9.74 -1.62 -6.22
N PHE A 118 -9.85 -0.30 -6.43
CA PHE A 118 -10.67 0.61 -5.61
C PHE A 118 -12.16 0.24 -5.63
N LYS A 119 -12.69 -0.20 -6.78
CA LYS A 119 -14.11 -0.59 -6.90
C LYS A 119 -14.44 -1.89 -6.15
N ASN A 120 -13.49 -2.82 -6.08
CA ASN A 120 -13.75 -4.19 -5.62
C ASN A 120 -13.12 -4.59 -4.27
N ASN A 121 -12.23 -3.78 -3.70
CA ASN A 121 -11.62 -4.04 -2.39
C ASN A 121 -12.51 -3.56 -1.24
N ILE A 122 -12.69 -4.39 -0.20
CA ILE A 122 -13.57 -4.10 0.94
C ILE A 122 -13.17 -2.85 1.73
N TRP A 123 -11.88 -2.51 1.79
CA TRP A 123 -11.39 -1.34 2.53
C TRP A 123 -11.82 -0.02 1.86
N PHE A 124 -12.01 -0.03 0.54
CA PHE A 124 -12.54 1.09 -0.25
C PHE A 124 -14.07 1.14 -0.28
N SER A 125 -14.78 0.09 0.18
CA SER A 125 -16.26 0.05 0.17
C SER A 125 -16.95 1.13 1.03
N LYS A 126 -16.19 1.86 1.85
CA LYS A 126 -16.64 2.94 2.74
C LYS A 126 -16.17 4.35 2.36
N THR A 127 -15.27 4.50 1.38
CA THR A 127 -14.80 5.84 0.96
C THR A 127 -15.91 6.61 0.25
N ASN A 128 -15.99 7.92 0.46
CA ASN A 128 -16.89 8.80 -0.30
C ASN A 128 -16.50 8.77 -1.79
N ARG A 129 -17.40 8.25 -2.65
CA ARG A 129 -17.18 8.14 -4.11
C ARG A 129 -17.35 9.46 -4.86
N LYS A 130 -17.64 10.55 -4.14
CA LYS A 130 -17.78 11.91 -4.66
C LYS A 130 -16.84 12.88 -3.94
N MET A 131 -15.67 12.39 -3.49
CA MET A 131 -14.73 13.21 -2.71
C MET A 131 -14.27 14.47 -3.47
N VAL A 132 -14.33 14.48 -4.81
CA VAL A 132 -14.07 15.68 -5.63
C VAL A 132 -15.12 16.78 -5.37
N ASP A 133 -16.41 16.43 -5.30
CA ASP A 133 -17.49 17.36 -4.95
C ASP A 133 -17.35 17.81 -3.48
N GLU A 134 -17.03 16.88 -2.58
CA GLU A 134 -16.97 17.13 -1.13
C GLU A 134 -15.77 18.00 -0.73
N LEU A 135 -14.60 17.82 -1.35
CA LEU A 135 -13.44 18.70 -1.15
C LEU A 135 -13.67 20.12 -1.69
N ALA A 136 -14.45 20.27 -2.77
CA ALA A 136 -14.88 21.59 -3.23
C ALA A 136 -15.87 22.26 -2.24
N ASN A 137 -16.75 21.46 -1.61
CA ASN A 137 -17.58 21.93 -0.50
C ASN A 137 -16.71 22.34 0.71
N HIS A 138 -15.73 21.53 1.11
CA HIS A 138 -14.79 21.83 2.20
C HIS A 138 -14.03 23.14 1.93
N GLY A 139 -13.46 23.30 0.73
CA GLY A 139 -12.80 24.53 0.31
C GLY A 139 -13.72 25.76 0.42
N THR A 140 -14.97 25.64 -0.03
CA THR A 140 -15.98 26.70 0.06
C THR A 140 -16.33 27.03 1.52
N ARG A 141 -16.40 26.04 2.40
CA ARG A 141 -16.71 26.21 3.84
C ARG A 141 -15.57 26.88 4.59
N VAL A 142 -14.33 26.46 4.36
CA VAL A 142 -13.14 27.09 4.96
C VAL A 142 -13.01 28.56 4.51
N GLN A 143 -13.22 28.86 3.22
CA GLN A 143 -13.27 30.25 2.74
C GLN A 143 -14.36 31.08 3.46
N ASN A 144 -15.57 30.53 3.62
CA ASN A 144 -16.65 31.16 4.40
C ASN A 144 -16.30 31.38 5.89
N TYR A 145 -15.32 30.65 6.44
CA TYR A 145 -14.82 30.87 7.79
C TYR A 145 -13.69 31.91 7.82
N ILE A 146 -12.77 31.90 6.84
CA ILE A 146 -11.74 32.94 6.68
C ILE A 146 -12.39 34.33 6.57
N GLU A 147 -13.44 34.48 5.75
CA GLU A 147 -14.20 35.73 5.61
C GLU A 147 -14.86 36.24 6.90
N ARG A 148 -15.11 35.36 7.89
CA ARG A 148 -15.86 35.68 9.13
C ARG A 148 -14.97 35.84 10.35
N TYR A 149 -13.90 35.05 10.45
CA TYR A 149 -13.06 34.91 11.63
C TYR A 149 -11.62 35.41 11.41
N GLY A 150 -11.22 35.66 10.15
CA GLY A 150 -9.86 36.05 9.77
C GLY A 150 -9.00 34.85 9.36
N GLU A 151 -8.03 35.12 8.49
CA GLU A 151 -7.12 34.13 7.90
C GLU A 151 -6.25 33.45 8.97
N ASP A 152 -5.47 34.23 9.73
CA ASP A 152 -4.59 33.75 10.83
C ASP A 152 -5.30 32.82 11.83
N VAL A 153 -6.57 33.12 12.16
CA VAL A 153 -7.37 32.41 13.17
C VAL A 153 -7.86 31.06 12.62
N VAL A 154 -8.22 31.02 11.35
CA VAL A 154 -8.65 29.79 10.67
C VAL A 154 -7.46 28.92 10.31
N GLU A 155 -6.39 29.48 9.75
CA GLU A 155 -5.18 28.72 9.40
C GLU A 155 -4.51 28.11 10.64
N GLY A 156 -4.36 28.88 11.74
CA GLY A 156 -3.80 28.35 12.99
C GLY A 156 -4.66 27.25 13.67
N PHE A 157 -5.97 27.24 13.44
CA PHE A 157 -6.84 26.14 13.88
C PHE A 157 -6.77 24.93 12.92
N LEU A 158 -6.65 25.18 11.62
CA LEU A 158 -6.50 24.15 10.59
C LEU A 158 -5.16 23.40 10.71
N ASP A 159 -4.05 24.11 10.94
CA ASP A 159 -2.75 23.55 11.35
C ASP A 159 -2.89 22.59 12.53
N THR A 160 -3.63 23.03 13.56
CA THR A 160 -3.88 22.25 14.77
C THR A 160 -4.66 20.98 14.44
N CYS A 161 -5.64 21.02 13.52
CA CYS A 161 -6.37 19.84 13.04
C CYS A 161 -5.53 18.89 12.17
N LEU A 162 -4.79 19.43 11.20
CA LEU A 162 -3.93 18.66 10.29
C LEU A 162 -2.81 17.94 11.05
N SER A 163 -2.27 18.55 12.12
CA SER A 163 -1.27 17.91 12.99
C SER A 163 -1.75 16.66 13.75
N ILE A 164 -3.07 16.37 13.71
CA ILE A 164 -3.68 15.18 14.31
C ILE A 164 -4.50 14.35 13.31
N GLU A 165 -4.39 14.60 12.00
CA GLU A 165 -5.13 13.88 10.94
C GLU A 165 -4.92 12.35 10.98
N ASP A 166 -3.76 11.93 11.50
CA ASP A 166 -3.37 10.53 11.65
C ASP A 166 -3.93 9.84 12.90
N LEU A 167 -4.57 10.57 13.82
CA LEU A 167 -5.09 10.06 15.10
C LEU A 167 -6.55 9.57 15.01
N ILE A 168 -6.85 8.85 13.92
CA ILE A 168 -8.12 8.15 13.67
C ILE A 168 -8.00 6.64 13.95
N ASP A 169 -9.14 5.93 13.95
CA ASP A 169 -9.17 4.46 13.90
C ASP A 169 -9.70 3.98 12.54
N PRO A 170 -8.84 3.66 11.55
CA PRO A 170 -9.27 3.21 10.23
C PRO A 170 -10.28 2.04 10.23
N HIS A 171 -10.34 1.24 11.28
CA HIS A 171 -11.33 0.15 11.41
C HIS A 171 -12.72 0.64 11.83
N SER A 172 -12.86 1.85 12.37
CA SER A 172 -14.14 2.40 12.85
C SER A 172 -15.19 2.52 11.74
N ALA A 173 -14.78 2.71 10.49
CA ALA A 173 -15.68 2.71 9.32
C ALA A 173 -16.41 1.37 9.09
N PHE A 174 -15.92 0.29 9.70
CA PHE A 174 -16.45 -1.07 9.60
C PHE A 174 -17.08 -1.58 10.90
N ILE A 175 -16.85 -0.93 12.04
CA ILE A 175 -17.27 -1.38 13.37
C ILE A 175 -18.27 -0.39 13.97
N GLN A 176 -19.54 -0.79 14.06
CA GLN A 176 -20.58 -0.03 14.78
C GLN A 176 -20.39 -0.14 16.31
N ARG A 177 -19.37 0.53 16.86
CA ARG A 177 -19.13 0.57 18.32
C ARG A 177 -20.19 1.36 19.09
N ARG A 178 -20.74 2.42 18.49
CA ARG A 178 -21.83 3.23 19.05
C ARG A 178 -23.14 2.96 18.29
N ARG A 179 -24.26 2.86 19.02
CA ARG A 179 -25.59 3.11 18.45
C ARG A 179 -25.70 4.62 18.14
N PRO A 180 -26.42 5.03 17.08
CA PRO A 180 -26.68 6.45 16.87
C PRO A 180 -27.41 7.02 18.09
N VAL A 181 -26.81 8.03 18.73
CA VAL A 181 -27.39 8.67 19.90
C VAL A 181 -28.56 9.52 19.44
N GLU A 182 -29.79 9.08 19.73
CA GLU A 182 -30.94 9.94 19.58
C GLU A 182 -30.77 11.18 20.48
N GLN A 183 -31.05 12.36 19.93
CA GLN A 183 -31.02 13.63 20.68
C GLN A 183 -32.07 13.71 21.81
N SER A 184 -32.87 12.65 21.99
CA SER A 184 -33.82 12.45 23.08
C SER A 184 -33.14 12.22 24.45
N ALA A 185 -31.91 11.67 24.47
CA ALA A 185 -31.24 11.27 25.72
C ALA A 185 -30.76 12.45 26.59
N LEU A 186 -30.36 13.58 25.98
CA LEU A 186 -29.72 14.74 26.62
C LEU A 186 -30.65 15.59 27.52
N LYS A 187 -31.75 15.03 28.02
CA LYS A 187 -32.73 15.69 28.91
C LYS A 187 -33.05 14.90 30.19
N GLY A 188 -32.41 13.76 30.43
CA GLY A 188 -32.76 12.86 31.55
C GLY A 188 -31.94 13.02 32.85
N GLU A 189 -30.81 13.72 32.84
CA GLU A 189 -29.75 13.47 33.83
C GLU A 189 -29.84 14.26 35.15
N GLU A 190 -30.64 15.32 35.23
CA GLU A 190 -30.66 16.19 36.43
C GLU A 190 -31.39 15.60 37.66
N GLU A 191 -32.25 14.57 37.52
CA GLU A 191 -33.02 14.02 38.65
C GLU A 191 -32.34 12.85 39.39
N ALA A 192 -31.24 12.30 38.87
CA ALA A 192 -30.71 10.98 39.26
C ALA A 192 -29.74 10.96 40.47
N GLN A 193 -29.80 11.91 41.42
CA GLN A 193 -28.81 12.04 42.51
C GLN A 193 -29.36 12.07 43.95
N THR A 194 -30.38 11.26 44.27
CA THR A 194 -30.74 10.95 45.66
C THR A 194 -30.84 9.44 45.90
N VAL A 195 -30.43 8.98 47.10
CA VAL A 195 -30.57 7.57 47.50
C VAL A 195 -32.06 7.26 47.65
N GLN A 196 -32.60 6.39 46.81
CA GLN A 196 -34.02 6.03 46.83
C GLN A 196 -34.36 5.16 48.05
N LYS A 197 -34.63 5.80 49.19
CA LYS A 197 -35.28 5.15 50.33
C LYS A 197 -36.62 4.57 49.91
N MET A 198 -36.89 3.32 50.29
CA MET A 198 -38.23 2.75 50.16
C MET A 198 -39.21 3.54 51.02
N ARG A 199 -40.39 3.85 50.46
CA ARG A 199 -41.38 4.80 51.03
C ARG A 199 -41.94 4.27 52.36
N SER A 200 -41.46 4.81 53.47
CA SER A 200 -41.73 4.36 54.84
C SER A 200 -42.54 5.39 55.66
N LYS A 201 -42.96 5.01 56.87
CA LYS A 201 -43.36 5.95 57.94
C LYS A 201 -42.19 6.04 58.93
N GLU A 202 -41.99 7.18 59.58
CA GLU A 202 -40.81 7.45 60.44
C GLU A 202 -40.46 6.32 61.41
N TYR A 203 -41.45 5.78 62.14
CA TYR A 203 -41.25 4.70 63.12
C TYR A 203 -40.88 3.33 62.52
N MET A 204 -40.93 3.18 61.19
CA MET A 204 -40.57 1.95 60.46
C MET A 204 -39.35 2.14 59.56
N ASP A 205 -38.84 3.36 59.36
CA ASP A 205 -37.75 3.63 58.42
C ASP A 205 -36.47 2.85 58.76
N GLY A 206 -36.16 2.70 60.06
CA GLY A 206 -35.01 1.92 60.53
C GLY A 206 -35.13 0.40 60.37
N TYR A 207 -36.32 -0.13 60.04
CA TYR A 207 -36.54 -1.55 59.70
C TYR A 207 -36.74 -1.77 58.19
N ILE A 208 -37.34 -0.80 57.49
CA ILE A 208 -37.60 -0.86 56.04
C ILE A 208 -36.36 -0.49 55.22
N ASN A 209 -35.52 0.43 55.71
CA ASN A 209 -34.25 0.82 55.10
C ASN A 209 -33.08 0.53 56.08
N PRO A 210 -32.65 -0.75 56.26
CA PRO A 210 -31.52 -1.09 57.13
C PRO A 210 -30.21 -0.38 56.72
N ARG A 211 -29.30 -0.19 57.68
CA ARG A 211 -27.99 0.46 57.40
C ARG A 211 -27.21 -0.26 56.32
N GLU A 212 -27.15 -1.59 56.36
CA GLU A 212 -26.48 -2.42 55.35
C GLU A 212 -27.06 -2.21 53.94
N PHE A 213 -28.38 -2.01 53.82
CA PHE A 213 -29.02 -1.71 52.54
C PHE A 213 -28.64 -0.31 52.05
N ILE A 214 -28.68 0.70 52.93
CA ILE A 214 -28.27 2.08 52.61
C ILE A 214 -26.78 2.16 52.25
N GLU A 215 -25.92 1.38 52.91
CA GLU A 215 -24.49 1.29 52.66
C GLU A 215 -24.18 0.53 51.36
N ALA A 216 -24.90 -0.55 51.06
CA ALA A 216 -24.80 -1.25 49.77
C ALA A 216 -25.28 -0.37 48.60
N GLU A 217 -26.39 0.35 48.75
CA GLU A 217 -26.92 1.25 47.72
C GLU A 217 -26.01 2.47 47.53
N ARG A 218 -25.45 3.03 48.61
CA ARG A 218 -24.37 4.03 48.54
C ARG A 218 -23.13 3.49 47.81
N LYS A 219 -22.70 2.27 48.13
CA LYS A 219 -21.51 1.68 47.51
C LYS A 219 -21.72 1.40 46.03
N LYS A 220 -22.93 0.97 45.61
CA LYS A 220 -23.31 0.94 44.19
C LYS A 220 -23.22 2.32 43.56
N ILE A 221 -23.85 3.34 44.14
CA ILE A 221 -23.82 4.72 43.60
C ILE A 221 -22.38 5.26 43.54
N GLU A 222 -21.50 4.84 44.45
CA GLU A 222 -20.08 5.21 44.48
C GLU A 222 -19.24 4.43 43.46
N GLU A 223 -19.54 3.14 43.23
CA GLU A 223 -18.98 2.31 42.14
C GLU A 223 -19.48 2.74 40.75
N GLU A 224 -20.74 3.16 40.63
CA GLU A 224 -21.35 3.73 39.42
C GLU A 224 -20.78 5.12 39.15
N LYS A 225 -20.59 5.96 40.18
CA LYS A 225 -19.84 7.22 40.07
C LYS A 225 -18.34 7.02 39.86
N ALA A 226 -17.78 5.84 40.15
CA ALA A 226 -16.41 5.49 39.78
C ALA A 226 -16.32 5.05 38.31
N LYS A 227 -17.28 4.26 37.82
CA LYS A 227 -17.41 3.92 36.40
C LYS A 227 -17.69 5.13 35.53
N ALA A 228 -18.59 6.02 35.94
CA ALA A 228 -18.86 7.30 35.26
C ALA A 228 -17.69 8.30 35.30
N LYS A 229 -16.57 7.98 35.99
CA LYS A 229 -15.29 8.70 35.86
C LYS A 229 -14.32 8.06 34.86
N GLN A 230 -14.51 6.78 34.53
CA GLN A 230 -13.84 6.12 33.42
C GLN A 230 -14.57 6.50 32.13
N PHE A 231 -14.11 7.61 31.58
CA PHE A 231 -14.61 8.24 30.38
C PHE A 231 -13.41 8.43 29.44
N PRO A 232 -13.37 7.81 28.26
CA PRO A 232 -14.37 6.87 27.70
C PRO A 232 -14.47 5.54 28.47
N GLU A 233 -15.55 4.78 28.26
CA GLU A 233 -15.78 3.47 28.93
C GLU A 233 -14.74 2.41 28.51
N GLU A 234 -14.33 2.43 27.24
CA GLU A 234 -13.21 1.66 26.69
C GLU A 234 -12.21 2.62 26.00
N PRO A 235 -10.90 2.32 25.95
CA PRO A 235 -9.92 3.23 25.36
C PRO A 235 -10.17 3.52 23.87
N GLU A 236 -10.47 4.78 23.54
CA GLU A 236 -10.88 5.18 22.18
C GLU A 236 -9.66 5.55 21.31
N ARG A 237 -9.48 4.85 20.19
CA ARG A 237 -8.38 5.09 19.23
C ARG A 237 -8.64 6.29 18.30
N ASP A 238 -9.90 6.60 18.01
CA ASP A 238 -10.28 7.75 17.18
C ASP A 238 -10.26 9.03 18.03
N VAL A 239 -9.05 9.56 18.25
CA VAL A 239 -8.82 10.76 19.07
C VAL A 239 -9.55 11.97 18.45
N MET A 240 -9.62 12.04 17.13
CA MET A 240 -10.38 13.09 16.43
C MET A 240 -11.88 13.02 16.76
N LEU A 241 -12.50 11.84 16.69
CA LEU A 241 -13.91 11.66 17.07
C LEU A 241 -14.15 11.99 18.54
N PHE A 242 -13.28 11.49 19.43
CA PHE A 242 -13.36 11.80 20.86
C PHE A 242 -13.31 13.31 21.11
N LEU A 243 -12.44 14.06 20.40
CA LEU A 243 -12.37 15.51 20.51
C LEU A 243 -13.62 16.21 19.94
N ILE A 244 -14.14 15.78 18.79
CA ILE A 244 -15.36 16.33 18.15
C ILE A 244 -16.58 16.25 19.09
N GLU A 245 -16.76 15.10 19.76
CA GLU A 245 -17.86 14.84 20.68
C GLU A 245 -17.71 15.59 22.01
N ASN A 246 -16.52 15.57 22.60
CA ASN A 246 -16.34 15.87 24.04
C ASN A 246 -15.67 17.21 24.34
N THR A 247 -15.17 17.91 23.32
CA THR A 247 -14.53 19.22 23.47
C THR A 247 -15.56 20.34 23.26
N PRO A 248 -15.52 21.44 24.06
CA PRO A 248 -16.42 22.59 23.91
C PRO A 248 -16.04 23.51 22.73
N LEU A 249 -15.86 22.93 21.54
CA LEU A 249 -15.56 23.64 20.30
C LEU A 249 -16.77 24.44 19.79
N GLU A 250 -16.48 25.59 19.17
CA GLU A 250 -17.47 26.34 18.37
C GLU A 250 -17.94 25.51 17.17
N ASN A 251 -19.09 25.89 16.60
CA ASN A 251 -19.69 25.13 15.49
C ASN A 251 -18.78 25.03 14.26
N TRP A 252 -18.05 26.09 13.90
CA TRP A 252 -17.10 26.07 12.78
C TRP A 252 -15.83 25.27 13.08
N GLN A 253 -15.37 25.28 14.35
CA GLN A 253 -14.21 24.50 14.80
C GLN A 253 -14.50 23.00 14.78
N ARG A 254 -15.65 22.59 15.32
CA ARG A 254 -16.13 21.20 15.26
C ARG A 254 -16.32 20.74 13.82
N ASP A 255 -16.83 21.62 12.96
CA ASP A 255 -17.00 21.34 11.53
C ASP A 255 -15.66 21.14 10.82
N MET A 256 -14.69 22.04 11.03
CA MET A 256 -13.36 21.95 10.44
C MET A 256 -12.60 20.68 10.86
N LEU A 257 -12.68 20.32 12.15
CA LEU A 257 -12.12 19.06 12.66
C LEU A 257 -12.84 17.83 12.06
N SER A 258 -14.14 17.95 11.76
CA SER A 258 -14.91 16.89 11.07
C SER A 258 -14.53 16.76 9.60
N MET A 259 -14.32 17.87 8.87
CA MET A 259 -13.87 17.88 7.48
C MET A 259 -12.49 17.23 7.32
N VAL A 260 -11.51 17.60 8.15
CA VAL A 260 -10.17 16.97 8.16
C VAL A 260 -10.26 15.48 8.51
N ARG A 261 -11.13 15.10 9.45
CA ARG A 261 -11.37 13.68 9.79
C ARG A 261 -11.97 12.90 8.61
N GLU A 262 -12.92 13.45 7.86
CA GLU A 262 -13.47 12.80 6.67
C GLU A 262 -12.42 12.61 5.57
N GLU A 263 -11.58 13.63 5.32
CA GLU A 263 -10.43 13.53 4.41
C GLU A 263 -9.45 12.42 4.84
N ALA A 264 -9.10 12.34 6.13
CA ALA A 264 -8.24 11.28 6.66
C ALA A 264 -8.83 9.87 6.46
N TYR A 265 -10.14 9.70 6.61
CA TYR A 265 -10.82 8.43 6.31
C TYR A 265 -10.89 8.11 4.80
N TYR A 266 -10.91 9.12 3.91
CA TYR A 266 -10.83 8.90 2.47
C TYR A 266 -9.45 8.39 2.02
N PHE A 267 -8.35 8.83 2.66
CA PHE A 267 -6.98 8.42 2.31
C PHE A 267 -6.46 7.17 3.05
N ALA A 268 -7.10 6.74 4.14
CA ALA A 268 -6.63 5.61 4.95
C ALA A 268 -6.51 4.27 4.19
N PRO A 269 -7.46 3.87 3.31
CA PRO A 269 -7.36 2.62 2.55
C PRO A 269 -6.17 2.55 1.59
N GLN A 270 -5.80 3.67 0.95
CA GLN A 270 -4.70 3.80 -0.01
C GLN A 270 -3.35 3.55 0.66
N GLY A 271 -3.22 3.87 1.95
CA GLY A 271 -2.13 3.37 2.77
C GLY A 271 -2.26 1.87 3.01
N GLN A 272 -3.39 1.44 3.58
CA GLN A 272 -3.61 0.06 4.06
C GLN A 272 -3.43 -1.03 3.00
N THR A 273 -3.61 -0.71 1.73
CA THR A 273 -3.51 -1.68 0.62
C THR A 273 -2.38 -1.34 -0.36
N LYS A 274 -1.32 -0.62 0.03
CA LYS A 274 -0.29 -0.19 -0.91
C LYS A 274 0.40 -1.37 -1.61
N VAL A 275 1.09 -2.25 -0.89
CA VAL A 275 1.75 -3.45 -1.45
C VAL A 275 0.77 -4.30 -2.26
N LEU A 276 -0.49 -4.39 -1.85
CA LEU A 276 -1.54 -5.16 -2.51
C LEU A 276 -2.06 -4.49 -3.80
N ASN A 277 -2.19 -3.16 -3.84
CA ASN A 277 -2.68 -2.38 -4.99
C ASN A 277 -1.57 -2.17 -6.04
N GLU A 278 -0.37 -1.75 -5.62
CA GLU A 278 0.81 -1.71 -6.50
C GLU A 278 1.18 -3.12 -7.02
N GLY A 279 0.81 -4.15 -6.26
CA GLY A 279 1.27 -5.53 -6.38
C GLY A 279 0.56 -6.42 -7.38
N TRP A 280 -0.49 -5.94 -8.05
CA TRP A 280 -1.40 -6.68 -8.95
C TRP A 280 -0.65 -7.17 -10.26
N ALA A 281 0.50 -7.91 -10.15
CA ALA A 281 1.74 -7.49 -10.87
C ALA A 281 3.01 -8.38 -11.33
N CYS A 282 3.20 -9.70 -11.68
CA CYS A 282 3.94 -10.13 -12.99
C CYS A 282 4.12 -11.62 -13.53
N VAL A 283 5.28 -11.91 -14.22
CA VAL A 283 5.77 -12.97 -15.14
C VAL A 283 7.29 -13.22 -14.94
N THR A 284 7.89 -14.25 -15.57
CA THR A 284 9.10 -14.97 -15.09
C THR A 284 10.26 -15.11 -16.11
N GLY A 285 11.41 -15.70 -15.71
CA GLY A 285 12.64 -15.85 -16.53
C GLY A 285 13.23 -17.28 -16.60
N ASP A 286 13.91 -17.60 -17.72
CA ASP A 286 14.43 -18.95 -18.03
C ASP A 286 15.54 -18.95 -19.14
N THR A 287 16.30 -17.85 -19.25
CA THR A 287 16.72 -17.37 -20.58
C THR A 287 18.25 -17.36 -20.80
N LEU A 288 18.76 -17.78 -21.97
CA LEU A 288 20.22 -17.94 -22.21
C LEU A 288 20.94 -16.63 -22.61
N VAL A 289 21.55 -15.96 -21.63
CA VAL A 289 22.12 -14.59 -21.71
C VAL A 289 23.31 -14.42 -22.67
N SER A 290 23.37 -13.27 -23.34
CA SER A 290 24.52 -12.83 -24.14
C SER A 290 25.53 -12.04 -23.29
N THR A 291 26.73 -12.59 -23.12
CA THR A 291 27.85 -12.00 -22.36
C THR A 291 29.01 -11.56 -23.26
N ASP A 292 29.97 -10.86 -22.68
CA ASP A 292 31.26 -10.49 -23.28
C ASP A 292 32.13 -11.70 -23.69
N CYS A 293 31.89 -12.86 -23.08
CA CYS A 293 32.52 -14.14 -23.43
C CYS A 293 31.63 -15.06 -24.30
N GLY A 294 30.48 -14.59 -24.78
CA GLY A 294 29.60 -15.28 -25.74
C GLY A 294 28.18 -15.54 -25.22
N SER A 295 27.43 -16.41 -25.88
CA SER A 295 26.10 -16.83 -25.39
C SER A 295 26.26 -17.90 -24.30
N VAL A 296 25.94 -17.54 -23.05
CA VAL A 296 26.11 -18.41 -21.88
C VAL A 296 24.76 -18.68 -21.23
N ARG A 297 24.48 -19.95 -20.89
CA ARG A 297 23.25 -20.33 -20.18
C ARG A 297 23.17 -19.56 -18.86
N MET A 298 22.02 -18.99 -18.52
CA MET A 298 21.80 -18.40 -17.18
C MET A 298 22.14 -19.41 -16.07
N LYS A 299 21.76 -20.68 -16.27
CA LYS A 299 22.24 -21.84 -15.51
C LYS A 299 23.73 -21.77 -15.16
N HIS A 300 24.57 -21.57 -16.17
CA HIS A 300 26.02 -21.59 -16.02
C HIS A 300 26.57 -20.31 -15.39
N ILE A 301 26.01 -19.14 -15.74
CA ILE A 301 26.35 -17.85 -15.12
C ILE A 301 26.05 -17.89 -13.61
N VAL A 302 24.88 -18.41 -13.23
CA VAL A 302 24.39 -18.51 -11.84
C VAL A 302 25.11 -19.58 -11.05
N GLU A 303 25.14 -20.84 -11.50
CA GLU A 303 25.68 -21.96 -10.72
C GLU A 303 27.19 -21.85 -10.46
N ASN A 304 27.89 -21.00 -11.21
CA ASN A 304 29.33 -20.76 -11.09
C ASN A 304 29.68 -19.32 -10.68
N GLN A 305 28.67 -18.49 -10.35
CA GLN A 305 28.81 -17.06 -9.99
C GLN A 305 29.78 -16.30 -10.90
N ILE A 306 29.61 -16.46 -12.22
CA ILE A 306 30.56 -15.94 -13.20
C ILE A 306 30.45 -14.40 -13.24
N PRO A 307 31.54 -13.64 -12.98
CA PRO A 307 31.57 -12.19 -13.09
C PRO A 307 31.66 -11.76 -14.56
N ALA A 308 30.64 -12.13 -15.34
CA ALA A 308 30.51 -11.81 -16.74
C ALA A 308 29.93 -10.41 -16.94
N MET A 309 30.26 -9.78 -18.07
CA MET A 309 29.61 -8.56 -18.51
C MET A 309 28.48 -8.95 -19.47
N VAL A 310 27.24 -8.54 -19.17
CA VAL A 310 26.02 -8.91 -19.90
C VAL A 310 25.57 -7.76 -20.80
N SER A 311 25.10 -8.08 -22.01
CA SER A 311 24.56 -7.08 -22.94
C SER A 311 23.22 -6.55 -22.47
N ASP A 312 23.12 -5.23 -22.27
CA ASP A 312 21.87 -4.51 -21.97
C ASP A 312 21.12 -4.07 -23.25
N GLY A 313 21.57 -4.52 -24.43
CA GLY A 313 21.07 -4.10 -25.75
C GLY A 313 21.73 -2.83 -26.32
N LYS A 314 22.53 -2.10 -25.53
CA LYS A 314 23.30 -0.91 -25.96
C LYS A 314 24.78 -0.97 -25.55
N ASN A 315 25.10 -1.56 -24.41
CA ASN A 315 26.43 -1.73 -23.82
C ASN A 315 26.50 -3.07 -23.04
N PHE A 316 27.72 -3.49 -22.67
CA PHE A 316 27.91 -4.58 -21.71
C PHE A 316 28.05 -4.02 -20.28
N ARG A 317 27.46 -4.71 -19.29
CA ARG A 317 27.35 -4.29 -17.88
C ARG A 317 27.60 -5.46 -16.92
N PRO A 318 28.23 -5.27 -15.74
CA PRO A 318 28.53 -6.38 -14.85
C PRO A 318 27.27 -6.97 -14.21
N VAL A 319 27.27 -8.29 -14.03
CA VAL A 319 26.31 -9.00 -13.15
C VAL A 319 26.76 -8.85 -11.70
N TYR A 320 25.82 -8.62 -10.79
CA TYR A 320 26.09 -8.51 -9.34
C TYR A 320 25.27 -9.47 -8.47
N ASP A 321 24.30 -10.19 -9.03
CA ASP A 321 23.42 -11.13 -8.30
C ASP A 321 22.92 -12.26 -9.23
N TRP A 322 22.66 -13.44 -8.66
CA TRP A 322 22.53 -14.73 -9.37
C TRP A 322 21.52 -15.68 -8.68
N ALA A 323 20.45 -16.11 -9.37
CA ALA A 323 19.35 -16.91 -8.80
C ALA A 323 19.03 -18.21 -9.58
N LYS A 324 18.78 -19.31 -8.86
CA LYS A 324 18.50 -20.67 -9.38
C LYS A 324 17.18 -21.24 -8.85
N PHE A 325 16.43 -21.93 -9.71
CA PHE A 325 15.24 -22.71 -9.39
C PHE A 325 15.30 -24.11 -10.03
N GLU A 326 14.79 -25.16 -9.39
CA GLU A 326 15.00 -26.57 -9.82
C GLU A 326 13.76 -27.30 -10.37
N GLY A 327 13.95 -28.16 -11.36
CA GLY A 327 13.03 -29.25 -11.73
C GLY A 327 11.67 -28.90 -12.35
N ARG A 328 11.52 -27.75 -13.03
CA ARG A 328 10.29 -27.35 -13.74
C ARG A 328 10.10 -28.12 -15.06
N GLU A 329 8.89 -28.08 -15.63
CA GLU A 329 8.57 -28.72 -16.92
C GLU A 329 8.94 -27.82 -18.10
N THR A 330 9.68 -28.36 -19.06
CA THR A 330 10.25 -27.63 -20.20
C THR A 330 9.71 -28.10 -21.55
N VAL A 331 9.83 -27.23 -22.54
CA VAL A 331 9.73 -27.55 -23.96
C VAL A 331 11.01 -27.07 -24.63
N LYS A 332 11.58 -27.92 -25.47
CA LYS A 332 12.69 -27.64 -26.37
C LYS A 332 12.15 -27.40 -27.78
N ILE A 333 12.66 -26.37 -28.43
CA ILE A 333 12.29 -25.97 -29.79
C ILE A 333 13.57 -25.70 -30.59
N ARG A 334 13.62 -26.16 -31.85
CA ARG A 334 14.71 -25.84 -32.80
C ARG A 334 14.14 -25.25 -34.09
N THR A 335 14.84 -24.27 -34.65
CA THR A 335 14.45 -23.56 -35.88
C THR A 335 15.24 -24.00 -37.12
N GLN A 336 14.82 -23.54 -38.30
CA GLN A 336 15.41 -23.87 -39.60
C GLN A 336 16.84 -23.33 -39.77
N ARG A 337 17.25 -22.31 -39.01
CA ARG A 337 18.65 -21.84 -38.91
C ARG A 337 19.41 -22.45 -37.72
N ASP A 338 18.93 -23.57 -37.18
CA ASP A 338 19.52 -24.30 -36.05
C ASP A 338 19.59 -23.54 -34.70
N TYR A 339 18.81 -22.47 -34.52
CA TYR A 339 18.63 -21.90 -33.18
C TYR A 339 17.82 -22.87 -32.31
N GLU A 340 18.37 -23.29 -31.17
CA GLU A 340 17.70 -24.15 -30.19
C GLU A 340 17.48 -23.40 -28.87
N ILE A 341 16.23 -23.40 -28.39
CA ILE A 341 15.85 -22.86 -27.08
C ILE A 341 15.06 -23.91 -26.30
N GLU A 342 15.36 -24.04 -25.01
CA GLU A 342 14.63 -24.89 -24.07
C GLU A 342 14.32 -24.05 -22.83
N GLY A 343 13.04 -24.03 -22.45
CA GLY A 343 12.53 -23.28 -21.30
C GLY A 343 11.15 -23.81 -20.92
N SER A 344 10.52 -23.27 -19.87
CA SER A 344 9.30 -23.81 -19.28
C SER A 344 8.13 -23.96 -20.29
N VAL A 345 7.20 -24.89 -20.03
CA VAL A 345 5.98 -25.06 -20.87
C VAL A 345 5.18 -23.77 -21.06
N THR A 346 5.22 -22.87 -20.07
CA THR A 346 4.59 -21.54 -20.05
C THR A 346 5.39 -20.44 -20.77
N HIS A 347 6.68 -20.68 -21.07
CA HIS A 347 7.53 -19.73 -21.80
C HIS A 347 6.95 -19.48 -23.19
N GLN A 348 7.13 -18.27 -23.75
CA GLN A 348 6.51 -17.88 -25.01
C GLN A 348 7.56 -17.40 -26.00
N LEU A 349 7.42 -17.78 -27.28
CA LEU A 349 8.24 -17.23 -28.36
C LEU A 349 7.38 -16.31 -29.24
N MET A 350 8.01 -15.27 -29.78
CA MET A 350 7.37 -14.31 -30.67
C MET A 350 7.32 -14.84 -32.10
N LEU A 351 6.13 -14.96 -32.67
CA LEU A 351 5.91 -15.22 -34.09
C LEU A 351 5.97 -13.91 -34.89
N PRO A 352 6.33 -13.96 -36.19
CA PRO A 352 6.31 -12.79 -37.07
C PRO A 352 4.95 -12.09 -37.09
N GLY A 353 4.95 -10.80 -36.72
CA GLY A 353 3.73 -10.02 -36.53
C GLY A 353 3.40 -9.75 -35.05
N GLY A 354 4.28 -10.12 -34.11
CA GLY A 354 4.12 -9.80 -32.68
C GLY A 354 3.18 -10.75 -31.92
N ILE A 355 2.75 -11.84 -32.56
CA ILE A 355 1.89 -12.85 -31.93
C ILE A 355 2.78 -13.71 -31.02
N TRP A 356 2.55 -13.68 -29.71
CA TRP A 356 3.21 -14.58 -28.77
C TRP A 356 2.44 -15.88 -28.64
N LYS A 357 3.15 -17.01 -28.64
CA LYS A 357 2.58 -18.35 -28.46
C LYS A 357 3.45 -19.11 -27.46
N ARG A 358 2.82 -19.88 -26.56
CA ARG A 358 3.54 -20.69 -25.58
C ARG A 358 4.34 -21.77 -26.29
N MET A 359 5.46 -22.19 -25.70
CA MET A 359 6.28 -23.26 -26.26
C MET A 359 5.55 -24.60 -26.29
N ASP A 360 4.61 -24.85 -25.36
CA ASP A 360 3.74 -26.02 -25.42
C ASP A 360 2.58 -25.92 -26.44
N ASP A 361 2.20 -24.71 -26.85
CA ASP A 361 1.23 -24.42 -27.92
C ASP A 361 1.87 -24.35 -29.33
N LEU A 362 3.19 -24.16 -29.44
CA LEU A 362 3.91 -24.11 -30.72
C LEU A 362 3.85 -25.46 -31.47
N ALA A 363 3.84 -25.38 -32.79
CA ALA A 363 3.83 -26.51 -33.71
C ALA A 363 5.00 -26.42 -34.70
N VAL A 364 5.42 -27.57 -35.23
CA VAL A 364 6.38 -27.61 -36.34
C VAL A 364 5.74 -26.96 -37.57
N GLY A 365 6.43 -25.98 -38.16
CA GLY A 365 5.92 -25.08 -39.20
C GLY A 365 5.45 -23.70 -38.70
N ASP A 366 5.40 -23.44 -37.38
CA ASP A 366 5.20 -22.08 -36.87
C ASP A 366 6.48 -21.26 -37.07
N CYS A 367 6.38 -20.09 -37.72
CA CYS A 367 7.51 -19.17 -37.78
C CYS A 367 7.67 -18.40 -36.47
N VAL A 368 8.90 -18.24 -35.99
CA VAL A 368 9.33 -17.38 -34.87
C VAL A 368 10.23 -16.23 -35.34
N VAL A 369 10.59 -15.32 -34.44
CA VAL A 369 11.56 -14.23 -34.67
C VAL A 369 12.84 -14.54 -33.89
N THR A 370 13.99 -14.40 -34.53
CA THR A 370 15.33 -14.73 -33.99
C THR A 370 16.35 -13.66 -34.37
N GLY A 371 17.35 -13.42 -33.51
CA GLY A 371 18.47 -12.52 -33.79
C GLY A 371 19.75 -12.99 -33.09
N ASP A 372 20.91 -12.53 -33.57
CA ASP A 372 22.23 -12.86 -32.99
C ASP A 372 22.66 -11.91 -31.85
N GLY A 373 21.79 -10.97 -31.48
CA GLY A 373 22.03 -9.95 -30.46
C GLY A 373 22.71 -8.67 -31.00
N ALA A 374 23.08 -8.61 -32.28
CA ALA A 374 23.84 -7.51 -32.87
C ALA A 374 23.03 -6.74 -33.94
N LYS A 375 22.01 -6.00 -33.50
CA LYS A 375 21.12 -5.12 -34.30
C LYS A 375 20.21 -5.79 -35.35
N ASP A 376 20.57 -6.91 -35.95
CA ASP A 376 19.74 -7.58 -36.97
C ASP A 376 18.87 -8.71 -36.37
N TRP A 377 17.56 -8.65 -36.68
CA TRP A 377 16.53 -9.55 -36.16
C TRP A 377 15.61 -9.97 -37.31
N SER A 378 15.29 -11.26 -37.42
CA SER A 378 14.62 -11.79 -38.61
C SER A 378 13.76 -13.03 -38.33
N LYS A 379 12.89 -13.37 -39.30
CA LYS A 379 11.93 -14.49 -39.22
C LYS A 379 12.62 -15.83 -39.49
N ASP A 380 12.28 -16.86 -38.74
CA ASP A 380 12.81 -18.22 -38.87
C ASP A 380 11.70 -19.26 -38.58
N GLU A 381 11.80 -20.50 -39.07
CA GLU A 381 10.73 -21.51 -39.00
C GLU A 381 11.01 -22.58 -37.95
N VAL A 382 10.06 -22.95 -37.08
CA VAL A 382 10.22 -24.04 -36.10
C VAL A 382 10.17 -25.39 -36.81
N VAL A 383 11.26 -26.16 -36.74
CA VAL A 383 11.40 -27.48 -37.40
C VAL A 383 11.33 -28.66 -36.44
N PHE A 384 11.43 -28.43 -35.12
CA PHE A 384 11.46 -29.48 -34.10
C PHE A 384 10.93 -28.98 -32.75
N ILE A 385 10.15 -29.81 -32.05
CA ILE A 385 9.62 -29.55 -30.71
C ILE A 385 9.66 -30.84 -29.87
N GLU A 386 10.09 -30.76 -28.61
CA GLU A 386 10.22 -31.87 -27.65
C GLU A 386 9.84 -31.37 -26.24
N ARG A 387 9.26 -32.22 -25.37
CA ARG A 387 8.87 -31.85 -23.99
C ARG A 387 9.70 -32.61 -22.95
N GLY A 388 10.09 -31.95 -21.86
CA GLY A 388 11.01 -32.47 -20.85
C GLY A 388 10.85 -31.82 -19.47
N ARG A 389 11.88 -31.93 -18.61
CA ARG A 389 11.98 -31.23 -17.31
C ARG A 389 13.42 -30.79 -17.05
N ALA A 390 13.62 -29.56 -16.57
CA ALA A 390 14.94 -28.99 -16.27
C ALA A 390 14.88 -27.89 -15.18
N ASP A 391 16.04 -27.34 -14.83
CA ASP A 391 16.19 -26.20 -13.90
C ASP A 391 16.07 -24.86 -14.65
N VAL A 392 15.62 -23.80 -13.97
CA VAL A 392 15.36 -22.45 -14.53
C VAL A 392 16.04 -21.34 -13.68
N TYR A 393 16.31 -20.14 -14.20
CA TYR A 393 17.32 -19.21 -13.61
C TYR A 393 17.13 -17.71 -13.94
N ASP A 394 17.74 -16.82 -13.14
CA ASP A 394 17.77 -15.35 -13.35
C ASP A 394 19.05 -14.63 -12.82
N VAL A 395 19.33 -13.38 -13.25
CA VAL A 395 20.46 -12.53 -12.77
C VAL A 395 20.12 -11.03 -12.70
N SER A 396 20.80 -10.28 -11.81
CA SER A 396 20.73 -8.80 -11.78
C SER A 396 21.96 -8.11 -12.38
N VAL A 397 21.71 -7.11 -13.22
CA VAL A 397 22.73 -6.36 -13.99
C VAL A 397 22.84 -4.91 -13.47
N GLU A 398 24.07 -4.43 -13.26
CA GLU A 398 24.33 -3.14 -12.61
C GLU A 398 23.84 -1.93 -13.43
N GLY A 399 23.05 -1.06 -12.79
CA GLY A 399 22.65 0.25 -13.30
C GLY A 399 21.52 0.26 -14.33
N THR A 400 21.09 -0.90 -14.84
CA THR A 400 19.98 -1.00 -15.82
C THR A 400 19.00 -2.15 -15.59
N HIS A 401 19.37 -3.16 -14.79
CA HIS A 401 18.52 -4.30 -14.41
C HIS A 401 17.85 -5.04 -15.60
N ARG A 402 18.49 -5.07 -16.78
CA ARG A 402 18.01 -5.77 -17.99
C ARG A 402 19.11 -6.58 -18.66
N TYR A 403 18.73 -7.58 -19.44
CA TYR A 403 19.66 -8.40 -20.24
C TYR A 403 19.05 -8.89 -21.56
N ALA A 404 19.90 -9.07 -22.58
CA ALA A 404 19.56 -9.77 -23.82
C ALA A 404 19.94 -11.27 -23.71
N ALA A 405 19.10 -12.16 -24.25
CA ALA A 405 19.28 -13.60 -24.12
C ALA A 405 18.74 -14.37 -25.33
N HIS A 406 19.59 -15.19 -25.97
CA HIS A 406 19.29 -16.04 -27.14
C HIS A 406 18.53 -15.37 -28.30
N GLY A 407 18.74 -14.06 -28.48
CA GLY A 407 17.98 -13.28 -29.47
C GLY A 407 16.56 -12.94 -29.02
N PHE A 408 16.38 -12.67 -27.72
CA PHE A 408 15.15 -12.17 -27.07
C PHE A 408 15.50 -11.20 -25.90
N ILE A 409 14.52 -10.45 -25.37
CA ILE A 409 14.66 -9.40 -24.34
C ILE A 409 13.43 -9.43 -23.40
N ASN A 410 13.61 -9.28 -22.07
CA ASN A 410 12.58 -9.58 -21.03
C ASN A 410 12.39 -8.45 -19.99
N HIS A 411 11.16 -8.19 -19.49
CA HIS A 411 10.86 -7.40 -18.25
C HIS A 411 9.40 -7.55 -17.70
N ASN A 412 9.07 -6.98 -16.52
CA ASN A 412 7.92 -7.38 -15.64
C ASN A 412 7.03 -6.25 -14.99
N SER A 413 5.68 -6.19 -15.20
CA SER A 413 4.60 -6.09 -14.14
C SER A 413 3.11 -6.37 -14.59
N TYR A 414 2.43 -7.40 -14.00
CA TYR A 414 1.22 -8.15 -14.47
C TYR A 414 0.11 -7.38 -15.14
N TRP A 415 -0.91 -6.76 -14.51
CA TRP A 415 -2.12 -6.44 -15.31
C TRP A 415 -1.82 -5.47 -16.45
N HIS A 416 -0.95 -4.46 -16.22
CA HIS A 416 -0.48 -3.66 -17.33
C HIS A 416 0.47 -4.43 -18.27
N SER A 417 1.32 -5.37 -17.82
CA SER A 417 2.13 -6.25 -18.70
C SER A 417 1.29 -7.22 -19.52
N LYS A 418 0.24 -7.80 -18.95
CA LYS A 418 -0.67 -8.79 -19.54
C LYS A 418 -1.51 -8.12 -20.61
N ILE A 419 -1.88 -6.85 -20.41
CA ILE A 419 -2.41 -5.97 -21.46
C ILE A 419 -1.28 -5.59 -22.46
N MET A 420 -0.15 -5.05 -22.00
CA MET A 420 0.93 -4.53 -22.84
C MET A 420 1.59 -5.61 -23.71
N THR A 421 2.29 -6.56 -23.11
CA THR A 421 3.05 -7.62 -23.80
C THR A 421 2.19 -8.59 -24.62
N THR A 422 0.88 -8.73 -24.35
CA THR A 422 0.02 -9.69 -25.08
C THR A 422 -1.09 -9.07 -25.94
N LYS A 423 -1.28 -7.74 -25.88
CA LYS A 423 -2.28 -7.00 -26.68
C LYS A 423 -1.83 -5.63 -27.20
N MET A 424 -1.14 -4.82 -26.40
CA MET A 424 -1.03 -3.37 -26.63
C MET A 424 0.35 -2.86 -27.11
N LEU A 425 1.43 -3.63 -26.94
CA LEU A 425 2.77 -3.25 -27.37
C LEU A 425 3.04 -3.59 -28.83
N ASP A 426 3.47 -2.59 -29.59
CA ASP A 426 4.13 -2.81 -30.88
C ASP A 426 5.55 -3.38 -30.65
N PRO A 427 6.09 -4.25 -31.53
CA PRO A 427 7.43 -4.82 -31.36
C PRO A 427 8.58 -3.79 -31.24
N SER A 428 8.37 -2.57 -31.72
CA SER A 428 9.31 -1.45 -31.57
C SER A 428 9.29 -0.78 -30.19
N GLU A 429 8.20 -0.89 -29.44
CA GLU A 429 7.99 -0.22 -28.14
C GLU A 429 8.54 -1.03 -26.96
N VAL A 430 8.87 -2.30 -27.16
CA VAL A 430 9.28 -3.25 -26.10
C VAL A 430 10.49 -2.77 -25.31
N ILE A 431 11.43 -2.06 -25.94
CA ILE A 431 12.63 -1.52 -25.29
C ILE A 431 12.27 -0.37 -24.35
N ASP A 432 11.42 0.56 -24.80
CA ASP A 432 11.00 1.73 -24.02
C ASP A 432 10.10 1.30 -22.84
N TYR A 433 9.24 0.30 -23.08
CA TYR A 433 8.49 -0.39 -22.03
C TYR A 433 9.43 -0.98 -20.97
N ALA A 434 10.43 -1.78 -21.36
CA ALA A 434 11.36 -2.40 -20.42
C ALA A 434 12.21 -1.39 -19.63
N ASP A 435 12.65 -0.29 -20.26
CA ASP A 435 13.47 0.78 -19.64
C ASP A 435 12.69 1.58 -18.60
N HIS A 436 11.45 1.99 -18.91
CA HIS A 436 10.53 2.60 -17.93
C HIS A 436 10.32 1.66 -16.73
N HIS A 437 10.11 0.38 -17.04
CA HIS A 437 9.55 -0.57 -16.10
C HIS A 437 10.55 -1.11 -15.08
N SER A 438 11.81 -1.30 -15.48
CA SER A 438 12.88 -1.73 -14.55
C SER A 438 13.22 -0.64 -13.54
N GLY A 439 13.02 0.63 -13.89
CA GLY A 439 13.11 1.78 -12.97
C GLY A 439 12.16 1.65 -11.77
N THR A 440 10.89 1.29 -12.02
CA THR A 440 9.86 1.15 -10.96
C THR A 440 10.09 -0.06 -10.06
N LEU A 441 10.55 -1.19 -10.61
CA LEU A 441 10.83 -2.41 -9.81
C LEU A 441 12.23 -2.47 -9.18
N GLY A 442 13.09 -1.49 -9.45
CA GLY A 442 14.45 -1.42 -8.91
C GLY A 442 14.48 -1.54 -7.38
N VAL A 443 15.46 -2.29 -6.86
CA VAL A 443 15.62 -2.54 -5.41
C VAL A 443 16.98 -2.02 -4.96
N ARG A 444 16.99 -1.16 -3.93
CA ARG A 444 18.23 -0.74 -3.27
C ARG A 444 18.60 -1.74 -2.18
N PRO A 445 19.86 -2.20 -2.06
CA PRO A 445 20.28 -3.15 -1.02
C PRO A 445 19.82 -2.73 0.38
N GLY A 446 19.23 -3.67 1.12
CA GLY A 446 18.71 -3.43 2.47
C GLY A 446 17.33 -2.74 2.55
N ARG A 447 16.66 -2.45 1.42
CA ARG A 447 15.25 -2.00 1.39
C ARG A 447 14.39 -2.95 0.55
N ILE A 448 13.17 -3.21 1.02
CA ILE A 448 12.13 -3.90 0.25
C ILE A 448 11.43 -2.85 -0.62
N ASN A 449 11.20 -3.16 -1.90
CA ASN A 449 10.36 -2.37 -2.79
C ASN A 449 8.92 -2.93 -2.74
N PRO A 450 7.90 -2.16 -2.32
CA PRO A 450 6.49 -2.60 -2.31
C PRO A 450 6.02 -3.15 -3.65
N TYR A 451 6.39 -2.48 -4.75
CA TYR A 451 6.08 -2.92 -6.11
C TYR A 451 6.71 -4.27 -6.40
N LYS A 452 7.96 -4.54 -5.94
CA LYS A 452 8.64 -5.84 -6.10
C LYS A 452 8.14 -6.93 -5.12
N LEU A 453 7.46 -6.57 -4.03
CA LEU A 453 6.90 -7.57 -3.12
C LEU A 453 5.55 -8.11 -3.62
N GLY A 454 4.63 -7.23 -3.98
CA GLY A 454 3.27 -7.63 -4.35
C GLY A 454 3.19 -8.46 -5.64
N ILE A 455 3.93 -8.04 -6.67
CA ILE A 455 4.17 -8.76 -7.94
C ILE A 455 4.45 -10.26 -7.78
N GLU A 456 5.44 -10.58 -6.96
CA GLU A 456 5.90 -11.95 -6.78
C GLU A 456 4.85 -12.72 -5.94
N LEU A 457 4.29 -12.09 -4.91
CA LEU A 457 3.22 -12.70 -4.10
C LEU A 457 1.97 -13.05 -4.94
N PHE A 458 1.52 -12.17 -5.84
CA PHE A 458 0.37 -12.47 -6.70
C PHE A 458 0.65 -13.58 -7.73
N ARG A 459 1.89 -13.68 -8.23
CA ARG A 459 2.32 -14.83 -9.06
C ARG A 459 2.31 -16.13 -8.27
N ASP A 460 2.90 -16.12 -7.08
CA ASP A 460 2.95 -17.27 -6.19
C ASP A 460 1.53 -17.72 -5.80
N ILE A 461 0.60 -16.79 -5.54
CA ILE A 461 -0.81 -17.12 -5.32
C ILE A 461 -1.45 -17.76 -6.56
N GLU A 462 -1.24 -17.21 -7.77
CA GLU A 462 -1.79 -17.81 -9.00
C GLU A 462 -1.19 -19.22 -9.24
N GLU A 463 0.15 -19.39 -9.18
CA GLU A 463 0.81 -20.69 -9.35
C GLU A 463 0.40 -21.70 -8.27
N ARG A 464 0.33 -21.30 -6.99
CA ARG A 464 -0.07 -22.19 -5.90
C ARG A 464 -1.51 -22.65 -6.03
N TRP A 465 -2.45 -21.77 -6.39
CA TRP A 465 -3.86 -22.16 -6.51
C TRP A 465 -4.20 -22.89 -7.82
N ASP A 466 -3.46 -22.64 -8.91
CA ASP A 466 -3.56 -23.47 -10.12
C ASP A 466 -3.05 -24.89 -9.87
N LYS A 467 -1.92 -25.05 -9.18
CA LYS A 467 -1.30 -26.35 -8.88
C LYS A 467 -1.85 -27.06 -7.64
N GLY A 468 -2.72 -26.40 -6.87
CA GLY A 468 -3.25 -26.95 -5.62
C GLY A 468 -2.24 -27.08 -4.48
N LYS A 469 -1.16 -26.26 -4.48
CA LYS A 469 -0.14 -26.18 -3.44
C LYS A 469 -0.64 -25.38 -2.22
N PHE A 470 -1.71 -25.84 -1.59
CA PHE A 470 -2.28 -25.19 -0.40
C PHE A 470 -3.05 -26.18 0.48
N GLY A 471 -3.09 -25.90 1.79
CA GLY A 471 -3.89 -26.62 2.77
C GLY A 471 -3.24 -27.89 3.30
N PRO A 472 -3.88 -28.58 4.27
CA PRO A 472 -3.21 -29.52 5.18
C PRO A 472 -2.44 -30.66 4.52
N GLU A 473 -2.90 -31.13 3.36
CA GLU A 473 -2.24 -32.18 2.59
C GLU A 473 -0.93 -31.71 1.95
N TYR A 474 -0.86 -30.46 1.46
CA TYR A 474 0.39 -29.86 1.01
C TYR A 474 1.26 -29.50 2.22
N ASP A 475 0.69 -28.81 3.21
CA ASP A 475 1.45 -28.26 4.33
C ASP A 475 2.20 -29.36 5.10
N ALA A 476 1.54 -30.48 5.40
CA ALA A 476 2.10 -31.63 6.11
C ALA A 476 2.96 -32.60 5.26
N CYS A 477 3.20 -32.29 3.97
CA CYS A 477 4.09 -33.09 3.13
C CYS A 477 5.57 -32.72 3.42
N ASP A 478 6.27 -33.54 4.21
CA ASP A 478 7.68 -33.31 4.54
C ASP A 478 8.65 -33.69 3.39
N ASP A 479 8.18 -34.40 2.36
CA ASP A 479 8.98 -34.71 1.17
C ASP A 479 9.05 -33.50 0.22
N LEU A 480 10.24 -32.88 0.15
CA LEU A 480 10.53 -31.75 -0.72
C LEU A 480 10.35 -32.10 -2.21
N ASP A 481 10.65 -33.32 -2.64
CA ASP A 481 10.52 -33.74 -4.03
C ASP A 481 9.06 -34.05 -4.39
N GLU A 482 8.23 -34.46 -3.43
CA GLU A 482 6.77 -34.50 -3.60
C GLU A 482 6.18 -33.09 -3.68
N LYS A 483 6.54 -32.17 -2.77
CA LYS A 483 6.17 -30.74 -2.85
C LYS A 483 6.61 -30.05 -4.16
N ARG A 484 7.78 -30.41 -4.70
CA ARG A 484 8.30 -29.93 -6.00
C ARG A 484 7.50 -30.46 -7.19
N ARG A 485 7.01 -31.70 -7.12
CA ARG A 485 6.18 -32.33 -8.18
C ARG A 485 4.67 -32.07 -8.01
N TRP A 486 4.27 -31.36 -6.97
CA TRP A 486 2.87 -31.12 -6.63
C TRP A 486 2.16 -30.25 -7.66
N ASP A 487 1.38 -30.90 -8.52
CA ASP A 487 0.43 -30.27 -9.43
C ASP A 487 -0.86 -31.09 -9.47
N ARG A 488 -1.96 -30.47 -9.01
CA ARG A 488 -3.32 -31.02 -9.02
C ARG A 488 -4.18 -30.46 -10.15
N GLN A 489 -3.64 -29.58 -10.99
CA GLN A 489 -4.28 -28.96 -12.17
C GLN A 489 -5.68 -28.39 -11.88
N LEU A 490 -5.82 -27.68 -10.76
CA LEU A 490 -7.10 -27.15 -10.28
C LEU A 490 -7.55 -25.90 -11.05
N GLY A 491 -6.60 -25.11 -11.58
CA GLY A 491 -6.91 -23.90 -12.35
C GLY A 491 -7.59 -22.77 -11.55
N LEU A 492 -7.43 -22.77 -10.21
CA LEU A 492 -8.11 -21.84 -9.30
C LEU A 492 -7.31 -20.55 -9.03
N GLY A 493 -6.11 -20.41 -9.58
CA GLY A 493 -5.21 -19.28 -9.37
C GLY A 493 -5.87 -17.95 -9.70
N ARG A 494 -6.44 -17.84 -10.91
CA ARG A 494 -7.17 -16.63 -11.33
C ARG A 494 -8.39 -16.33 -10.45
N GLN A 495 -9.09 -17.34 -9.92
CA GLN A 495 -10.17 -17.09 -8.96
C GLN A 495 -9.61 -16.55 -7.64
N LYS A 496 -8.51 -17.13 -7.15
CA LYS A 496 -7.92 -16.74 -5.87
C LYS A 496 -7.36 -15.32 -5.89
N ILE A 497 -6.65 -14.91 -6.94
CA ILE A 497 -6.07 -13.56 -6.99
C ILE A 497 -7.16 -12.47 -6.95
N PHE A 498 -8.33 -12.68 -7.58
CA PHE A 498 -9.48 -11.78 -7.49
C PHE A 498 -10.15 -11.78 -6.10
N GLU A 499 -10.22 -12.95 -5.44
CA GLU A 499 -10.68 -13.06 -4.04
C GLU A 499 -9.75 -12.28 -3.09
N VAL A 500 -8.43 -12.44 -3.26
CA VAL A 500 -7.39 -11.78 -2.46
C VAL A 500 -7.45 -10.26 -2.63
N ARG A 501 -7.51 -9.78 -3.88
CA ARG A 501 -7.75 -8.37 -4.22
C ARG A 501 -8.97 -7.80 -3.49
N SER A 502 -10.06 -8.55 -3.39
CA SER A 502 -11.32 -8.04 -2.83
C SER A 502 -11.41 -8.01 -1.30
N ILE A 503 -10.66 -8.86 -0.58
CA ILE A 503 -10.81 -9.03 0.88
C ILE A 503 -9.65 -8.42 1.69
N TYR A 504 -8.42 -8.51 1.17
CA TYR A 504 -7.22 -8.30 1.99
C TYR A 504 -6.79 -6.83 2.06
N ASN A 505 -5.93 -6.54 3.02
CA ASN A 505 -5.06 -5.36 3.10
C ASN A 505 -3.60 -5.84 3.19
N ASP A 506 -2.61 -4.94 3.14
CA ASP A 506 -1.18 -5.30 3.10
C ASP A 506 -0.76 -6.21 4.26
N VAL A 507 -1.25 -5.91 5.46
CA VAL A 507 -0.95 -6.69 6.68
C VAL A 507 -1.48 -8.12 6.53
N GLY A 508 -2.75 -8.30 6.19
CA GLY A 508 -3.34 -9.64 6.01
C GLY A 508 -2.77 -10.38 4.78
N PHE A 509 -2.42 -9.65 3.72
CA PHE A 509 -1.86 -10.19 2.48
C PHE A 509 -0.47 -10.77 2.74
N ILE A 510 0.42 -10.01 3.38
CA ILE A 510 1.75 -10.50 3.76
C ILE A 510 1.66 -11.55 4.86
N ASP A 511 0.74 -11.42 5.82
CA ASP A 511 0.60 -12.45 6.87
C ASP A 511 0.11 -13.79 6.32
N THR A 512 -0.77 -13.79 5.32
CA THR A 512 -1.35 -15.02 4.75
C THR A 512 -0.49 -15.62 3.62
N PHE A 513 0.13 -14.78 2.79
CA PHE A 513 0.75 -15.24 1.53
C PHE A 513 2.27 -15.14 1.50
N LEU A 514 2.92 -14.35 2.35
CA LEU A 514 4.38 -14.45 2.53
C LEU A 514 4.68 -15.75 3.29
N THR A 515 5.28 -16.72 2.62
CA THR A 515 5.68 -18.01 3.18
C THR A 515 7.21 -18.12 3.30
N GLU A 516 7.70 -19.09 4.08
CA GLU A 516 9.14 -19.39 4.10
C GLU A 516 9.64 -19.91 2.74
N GLU A 517 8.81 -20.69 2.03
CA GLU A 517 9.10 -21.15 0.65
C GLU A 517 9.30 -19.94 -0.28
N PHE A 518 8.37 -18.97 -0.25
CA PHE A 518 8.45 -17.73 -1.00
C PHE A 518 9.70 -16.88 -0.66
N CYS A 519 9.96 -16.61 0.62
CA CYS A 519 11.13 -15.80 1.01
C CYS A 519 12.47 -16.48 0.67
N ARG A 520 12.50 -17.82 0.61
CA ARG A 520 13.66 -18.61 0.20
C ARG A 520 13.90 -18.51 -1.30
N ASP A 521 12.86 -18.71 -2.10
CA ASP A 521 12.91 -18.68 -3.56
C ASP A 521 13.20 -17.27 -4.10
N HIS A 522 12.65 -16.22 -3.47
CA HIS A 522 12.95 -14.82 -3.82
C HIS A 522 14.16 -14.23 -3.07
N HIS A 523 14.99 -15.07 -2.43
CA HIS A 523 16.25 -14.70 -1.76
C HIS A 523 16.16 -13.51 -0.78
N MET A 524 15.04 -13.35 -0.08
CA MET A 524 14.69 -12.13 0.69
C MET A 524 15.46 -11.92 2.01
N PHE A 525 16.55 -12.64 2.25
CA PHE A 525 17.29 -12.59 3.52
C PHE A 525 18.23 -11.39 3.59
N THR A 526 18.09 -10.58 4.63
CA THR A 526 19.01 -9.46 4.91
C THR A 526 20.32 -9.97 5.50
N TYR A 527 21.44 -9.68 4.81
CA TYR A 527 22.78 -9.91 5.34
C TYR A 527 23.19 -8.81 6.34
N ARG A 528 23.82 -9.20 7.45
CA ARG A 528 24.57 -8.28 8.32
C ARG A 528 26.06 -8.32 7.93
N TYR A 529 26.71 -7.16 7.85
CA TYR A 529 28.17 -7.13 7.73
C TYR A 529 28.82 -7.52 9.06
N ASN A 530 29.57 -8.63 9.10
CA ASN A 530 30.34 -9.02 10.27
C ASN A 530 31.75 -8.42 10.20
N GLU A 531 32.00 -7.38 11.01
CA GLU A 531 33.27 -6.67 11.10
C GLU A 531 34.46 -7.55 11.57
N GLN A 532 34.20 -8.68 12.24
CA GLN A 532 35.27 -9.61 12.65
C GLN A 532 35.80 -10.44 11.48
N ASN A 533 34.95 -10.72 10.49
CA ASN A 533 35.26 -11.57 9.33
C ASN A 533 35.39 -10.78 8.01
N ASN A 534 35.04 -9.48 7.99
CA ASN A 534 34.90 -8.64 6.78
C ASN A 534 33.98 -9.27 5.70
N ARG A 535 32.94 -10.00 6.12
CA ARG A 535 31.98 -10.67 5.23
C ARG A 535 30.55 -10.39 5.64
N TYR A 536 29.67 -10.40 4.64
CA TYR A 536 28.23 -10.41 4.83
C TYR A 536 27.79 -11.79 5.30
N GLU A 537 27.21 -11.88 6.49
CA GLU A 537 26.69 -13.09 7.11
C GLU A 537 25.16 -13.02 7.20
N ILE A 538 24.50 -14.16 7.01
CA ILE A 538 23.04 -14.27 7.03
C ILE A 538 22.58 -14.34 8.49
N GLU A 539 21.84 -13.33 8.96
CA GLU A 539 21.40 -13.24 10.35
C GLU A 539 20.17 -14.13 10.63
N GLY A 540 20.39 -15.44 10.65
CA GLY A 540 19.46 -16.45 11.17
C GLY A 540 18.42 -16.95 10.17
N ARG A 541 17.97 -18.20 10.38
CA ARG A 541 16.86 -18.84 9.64
C ARG A 541 15.47 -18.49 10.21
N GLU A 542 15.38 -17.44 11.01
CA GLU A 542 14.14 -17.08 11.71
C GLU A 542 13.25 -16.19 10.83
N PHE A 543 12.68 -16.81 9.78
CA PHE A 543 11.68 -16.20 8.89
C PHE A 543 10.60 -15.43 9.65
N GLU A 544 10.14 -15.97 10.78
CA GLU A 544 9.15 -15.35 11.66
C GLU A 544 9.56 -13.95 12.14
N LYS A 545 10.83 -13.71 12.48
CA LYS A 545 11.32 -12.37 12.86
C LYS A 545 11.35 -11.40 11.68
N ILE A 546 11.64 -11.88 10.47
CA ILE A 546 11.62 -11.08 9.24
C ILE A 546 10.18 -10.70 8.91
N LYS A 547 9.25 -11.68 8.95
CA LYS A 547 7.82 -11.51 8.75
C LYS A 547 7.24 -10.50 9.74
N GLN A 548 7.50 -10.67 11.04
CA GLN A 548 7.06 -9.74 12.09
C GLN A 548 7.61 -8.33 11.89
N LYS A 549 8.88 -8.16 11.51
CA LYS A 549 9.47 -6.84 11.25
C LYS A 549 8.86 -6.15 10.02
N LEU A 550 8.56 -6.90 8.97
CA LEU A 550 7.88 -6.40 7.76
C LEU A 550 6.43 -6.02 8.06
N LEU A 551 5.67 -6.92 8.68
CA LEU A 551 4.30 -6.68 9.14
C LEU A 551 4.23 -5.48 10.06
N PHE A 552 5.18 -5.32 11.00
CA PHE A 552 5.25 -4.14 11.86
C PHE A 552 5.42 -2.83 11.07
N SER A 553 6.30 -2.80 10.06
CA SER A 553 6.51 -1.59 9.25
C SER A 553 5.29 -1.16 8.41
N LEU A 554 4.39 -2.11 8.11
CA LEU A 554 3.15 -1.88 7.36
C LEU A 554 1.94 -1.70 8.29
N THR A 555 2.00 -2.25 9.50
CA THR A 555 0.97 -2.08 10.53
C THR A 555 0.86 -0.59 10.88
N ASN A 556 -0.31 -0.02 10.59
CA ASN A 556 -0.57 1.42 10.73
C ASN A 556 0.43 2.33 9.96
N HIS A 557 1.15 1.81 8.95
CA HIS A 557 2.18 2.52 8.17
C HIS A 557 3.30 3.15 9.01
N GLY A 558 3.64 2.52 10.14
CA GLY A 558 4.61 3.07 11.09
C GLY A 558 4.10 4.28 11.89
N ARG A 559 2.83 4.65 11.75
CA ARG A 559 2.16 5.66 12.61
C ARG A 559 1.90 5.03 13.99
N PRO A 560 2.10 5.75 15.10
CA PRO A 560 1.96 5.18 16.44
C PRO A 560 0.50 4.88 16.79
N PHE A 561 0.27 3.82 17.57
CA PHE A 561 -1.05 3.49 18.11
C PHE A 561 -1.34 4.29 19.38
N ILE A 562 -2.01 5.44 19.23
CA ILE A 562 -2.45 6.28 20.36
C ILE A 562 -3.91 5.97 20.70
N TYR A 563 -4.21 5.91 22.00
CA TYR A 563 -5.58 5.73 22.53
C TYR A 563 -5.86 6.78 23.60
N VAL A 564 -7.07 7.35 23.60
CA VAL A 564 -7.62 8.08 24.76
C VAL A 564 -7.99 7.05 25.83
N VAL A 565 -7.43 7.20 27.03
CA VAL A 565 -7.71 6.30 28.17
C VAL A 565 -8.57 6.99 29.22
N GLU A 566 -8.33 8.28 29.49
CA GLU A 566 -9.13 9.08 30.42
C GLU A 566 -9.24 10.53 29.91
N GLY A 567 -10.46 11.01 29.63
CA GLY A 567 -10.76 12.44 29.44
C GLY A 567 -10.99 13.20 30.75
N ASN A 568 -10.91 12.52 31.89
CA ASN A 568 -11.09 13.13 33.21
C ASN A 568 -9.99 12.68 34.20
N HIS A 569 -8.75 12.66 33.72
CA HIS A 569 -7.60 12.24 34.52
C HIS A 569 -7.52 13.06 35.82
N ARG A 570 -7.23 12.34 36.92
CA ARG A 570 -7.19 12.88 38.31
C ARG A 570 -8.48 13.58 38.78
N ASN A 571 -9.62 13.39 38.11
CA ASN A 571 -10.87 14.17 38.32
C ASN A 571 -10.73 15.67 38.02
N ARG A 572 -9.84 16.05 37.08
CA ARG A 572 -9.55 17.45 36.72
C ARG A 572 -9.96 17.84 35.30
N GLY A 573 -10.48 16.90 34.50
CA GLY A 573 -10.60 17.08 33.05
C GLY A 573 -9.23 17.14 32.35
N GLU A 574 -8.16 16.63 32.98
CA GLU A 574 -6.87 16.43 32.30
C GLU A 574 -7.04 15.26 31.30
N LEU A 575 -6.50 15.37 30.08
CA LEU A 575 -6.60 14.32 29.06
C LEU A 575 -5.42 13.35 29.18
N TYR A 576 -5.68 12.04 29.18
CA TYR A 576 -4.67 11.00 29.29
C TYR A 576 -4.71 10.05 28.10
N LEU A 577 -3.62 10.08 27.33
CA LEU A 577 -3.37 9.30 26.14
C LEU A 577 -2.37 8.19 26.47
N ARG A 578 -2.50 7.04 25.80
CA ARG A 578 -1.55 5.93 25.87
C ARG A 578 -1.10 5.54 24.49
N HIS A 579 0.22 5.55 24.28
CA HIS A 579 0.85 4.87 23.16
C HIS A 579 0.96 3.38 23.47
N LYS A 580 0.35 2.54 22.64
CA LYS A 580 0.62 1.10 22.59
C LYS A 580 1.95 0.90 21.88
N HIS A 581 3.05 0.97 22.64
CA HIS A 581 4.40 0.72 22.13
C HIS A 581 4.55 -0.73 21.69
N GLU A 582 4.98 -0.92 20.44
CA GLU A 582 5.15 -2.22 19.79
C GLU A 582 6.61 -2.41 19.30
N GLY A 583 7.57 -1.85 20.05
CA GLY A 583 9.01 -1.97 19.74
C GLY A 583 9.63 -0.77 19.02
N VAL A 584 8.87 0.29 18.75
CA VAL A 584 9.38 1.57 18.23
C VAL A 584 9.00 2.73 19.14
N ASP A 585 10.03 3.49 19.53
CA ASP A 585 9.90 4.72 20.32
C ASP A 585 9.27 5.86 19.51
N LEU A 586 8.52 6.72 20.19
CA LEU A 586 8.01 7.96 19.59
C LEU A 586 9.15 8.95 19.35
N ARG A 587 9.03 9.71 18.25
CA ARG A 587 9.81 10.94 18.04
C ARG A 587 9.45 11.98 19.10
N MET A 588 10.39 12.25 20.01
CA MET A 588 10.19 13.11 21.20
C MET A 588 10.04 14.61 20.88
N ASP A 589 10.39 15.03 19.66
CA ASP A 589 10.07 16.32 19.08
C ASP A 589 8.60 16.36 18.66
N TYR A 590 8.20 15.51 17.71
CA TYR A 590 6.82 15.45 17.19
C TYR A 590 5.81 15.22 18.33
N ALA A 591 6.10 14.33 19.28
CA ALA A 591 5.22 14.03 20.41
C ALA A 591 4.98 15.23 21.35
N LYS A 592 5.86 16.23 21.39
CA LYS A 592 5.64 17.48 22.14
C LYS A 592 4.75 18.42 21.36
N ASP A 593 5.03 18.62 20.08
CA ASP A 593 4.28 19.55 19.23
C ASP A 593 2.81 19.07 19.08
N THR A 594 2.60 17.76 18.89
CA THR A 594 1.26 17.15 18.93
C THR A 594 0.58 17.33 20.29
N LEU A 595 1.29 17.22 21.42
CA LEU A 595 0.71 17.49 22.76
C LEU A 595 0.31 18.96 22.94
N ALA A 596 1.08 19.90 22.39
CA ALA A 596 0.74 21.33 22.42
C ALA A 596 -0.52 21.61 21.59
N ASN A 597 -0.65 20.99 20.41
CA ASN A 597 -1.84 21.13 19.57
C ASN A 597 -3.08 20.44 20.17
N LEU A 598 -2.92 19.27 20.78
CA LEU A 598 -4.00 18.62 21.53
C LEU A 598 -4.46 19.45 22.74
N TYR A 599 -3.56 20.17 23.41
CA TYR A 599 -3.92 21.14 24.46
C TYR A 599 -4.70 22.33 23.91
N ARG A 600 -4.34 22.86 22.72
CA ARG A 600 -5.10 23.97 22.08
C ARG A 600 -6.55 23.58 21.81
N LEU A 601 -6.81 22.33 21.43
CA LEU A 601 -8.17 21.80 21.26
C LEU A 601 -8.84 21.56 22.61
N TRP A 602 -8.23 20.77 23.49
CA TRP A 602 -8.84 20.29 24.74
C TRP A 602 -8.99 21.38 25.83
N GLY A 603 -8.17 22.43 25.80
CA GLY A 603 -8.20 23.56 26.73
C GLY A 603 -7.77 23.23 28.17
N ARG A 604 -7.20 22.04 28.42
CA ARG A 604 -6.71 21.56 29.72
C ARG A 604 -5.46 20.69 29.53
N PRO A 605 -4.63 20.46 30.58
CA PRO A 605 -3.40 19.70 30.46
C PRO A 605 -3.60 18.32 29.83
N VAL A 606 -2.64 17.94 28.97
CA VAL A 606 -2.65 16.69 28.21
C VAL A 606 -1.42 15.85 28.59
N HIS A 607 -1.64 14.55 28.80
CA HIS A 607 -0.64 13.57 29.18
C HIS A 607 -0.56 12.47 28.10
N LEU A 608 0.66 12.02 27.79
CA LEU A 608 0.92 10.88 26.90
C LEU A 608 1.85 9.88 27.60
N GLU A 609 1.32 8.71 27.92
CA GLU A 609 2.06 7.55 28.40
C GLU A 609 2.69 6.81 27.21
N THR A 610 4.02 6.68 27.19
CA THR A 610 4.77 5.91 26.19
C THR A 610 5.92 5.14 26.88
N ILE A 611 6.56 4.25 26.13
CA ILE A 611 7.92 3.81 26.44
C ILE A 611 8.89 4.70 25.65
N SER A 612 10.06 4.99 26.23
CA SER A 612 11.25 5.37 25.47
C SER A 612 12.53 4.86 26.14
N ASN A 613 13.49 4.38 25.36
CA ASN A 613 14.75 3.78 25.82
C ASN A 613 14.49 2.71 26.91
N ASP A 614 13.57 1.78 26.62
CA ASP A 614 13.07 0.71 27.50
C ASP A 614 12.47 1.16 28.85
N ARG A 615 12.17 2.46 29.01
CA ARG A 615 11.59 3.03 30.22
C ARG A 615 10.23 3.63 29.95
N GLY A 616 9.25 3.35 30.81
CA GLY A 616 7.96 4.04 30.77
C GLY A 616 8.13 5.53 31.11
N VAL A 617 7.64 6.41 30.25
CA VAL A 617 7.66 7.86 30.40
C VAL A 617 6.26 8.41 30.19
N VAL A 618 5.83 9.32 31.06
CA VAL A 618 4.64 10.15 30.87
C VAL A 618 5.12 11.53 30.45
N LEU A 619 4.95 11.85 29.17
CA LEU A 619 5.04 13.21 28.66
C LEU A 619 3.79 13.98 29.08
N SER A 620 3.93 15.26 29.41
CA SER A 620 2.84 16.12 29.84
C SER A 620 3.04 17.53 29.30
N PHE A 621 1.95 18.20 28.94
CA PHE A 621 1.94 19.63 28.61
C PHE A 621 0.79 20.33 29.33
N ASP A 622 1.07 21.45 29.99
CA ASP A 622 0.12 22.19 30.83
C ASP A 622 -0.39 23.50 30.21
N GLY A 623 0.02 23.79 28.97
CA GLY A 623 -0.23 25.07 28.29
C GLY A 623 1.00 26.00 28.27
N THR A 624 2.02 25.73 29.09
CA THR A 624 3.24 26.54 29.20
C THR A 624 4.52 25.73 29.08
N GLU A 625 4.64 24.58 29.74
CA GLU A 625 5.87 23.77 29.76
C GLU A 625 5.61 22.29 29.42
N HIS A 626 6.57 21.67 28.73
CA HIS A 626 6.60 20.23 28.53
C HIS A 626 7.39 19.55 29.65
N THR A 627 6.73 18.71 30.45
CA THR A 627 7.38 17.90 31.48
C THR A 627 7.39 16.42 31.10
N ALA A 628 8.43 15.70 31.52
CA ALA A 628 8.59 14.28 31.29
C ALA A 628 8.92 13.58 32.61
N LYS A 629 8.03 12.69 33.08
CA LYS A 629 8.23 11.90 34.31
C LYS A 629 8.37 10.41 33.98
N ALA A 630 9.18 9.70 34.76
CA ALA A 630 9.21 8.24 34.68
C ALA A 630 7.89 7.66 35.22
N ARG A 631 7.36 6.63 34.54
CA ARG A 631 6.13 5.92 34.92
C ARG A 631 6.29 5.31 36.32
N GLY A 632 5.54 5.81 37.29
CA GLY A 632 5.64 5.41 38.70
C GLY A 632 6.39 6.39 39.61
N GLY A 633 7.01 7.44 39.07
CA GLY A 633 7.49 8.57 39.86
C GLY A 633 6.37 9.56 40.18
N ALA A 634 6.02 9.69 41.46
CA ALA A 634 5.07 10.69 41.96
C ALA A 634 5.67 12.10 41.89
#